data_AF-A0A3C0C7P7-F1
#
_entry.id   AF-A0A3C0C7P7-F1
#
_cell.length_a   1.000
_cell.length_b   1.000
_cell.length_c   1.000
_cell.angle_alpha   90.00
_cell.angle_beta   90.00
_cell.angle_gamma   90.00
#
_symmetry.space_group_name_H-M   'P 1'
#
loop_
_entity.id
_entity.type
_entity.pdbx_description
1 polymer ?
#
loop_
_entity_poly.entity_id
_entity_poly.type
_entity_poly.pdbx_seq_one_letter_code
_entity_poly.pdbx_strand_id
1 'polypeptide(L)' 'DIDHLGNRRVRAVGELLQNQVRIGLLRMERIARERMTTTPDLATAMAKDLINVRPISAALREFFGSGQLSQFMD' A
#
# COMPACT_ATOMS: atom_id res chain seq x y z
N ASP A 1 2.72 34.04 9.34
CA ASP A 1 2.12 33.28 10.44
C ASP A 1 1.93 31.82 9.99
N ILE A 2 2.93 30.96 10.24
CA ILE A 2 2.95 29.55 9.81
C ILE A 2 2.30 28.62 10.84
N ASP A 3 2.17 29.10 12.07
CA ASP A 3 1.59 28.33 13.17
C ASP A 3 0.07 28.46 13.23
N HIS A 4 -0.50 29.43 12.50
CA HIS A 4 -1.94 29.56 12.33
C HIS A 4 -2.59 28.22 11.94
N LEU A 5 -3.57 27.76 12.74
CA LEU A 5 -4.20 26.46 12.54
C LEU A 5 -4.91 26.33 11.19
N GLY A 6 -5.36 27.44 10.59
CA GLY A 6 -5.85 27.46 9.21
C GLY A 6 -4.83 26.97 8.16
N ASN A 7 -3.54 27.01 8.47
CA ASN A 7 -2.44 26.51 7.63
C ASN A 7 -1.93 25.12 8.08
N ARG A 8 -2.55 24.50 9.10
CA ARG A 8 -2.15 23.20 9.66
C ARG A 8 -3.33 22.22 9.62
N ARG A 9 -3.18 21.12 8.88
CA ARG A 9 -4.20 20.06 8.82
C ARG A 9 -3.80 18.84 9.64
N VAL A 10 -4.70 18.37 10.49
CA VAL A 10 -4.54 17.08 11.19
C VAL A 10 -4.89 15.94 10.22
N ARG A 11 -4.01 14.94 10.13
CA ARG A 11 -4.21 13.75 9.31
C ARG A 11 -4.52 12.58 10.23
N ALA A 12 -5.74 12.07 10.16
CA ALA A 12 -6.16 10.93 10.96
C ALA A 12 -5.53 9.62 10.47
N VAL A 13 -5.56 8.59 11.33
CA VAL A 13 -5.00 7.26 11.02
C VAL A 13 -5.53 6.68 9.71
N GLY A 14 -6.81 6.90 9.38
CA GLY A 14 -7.41 6.42 8.13
C GLY A 14 -6.74 7.00 6.88
N GLU A 15 -6.40 8.28 6.91
CA GLU A 15 -5.70 8.94 5.78
C GLU A 15 -4.26 8.42 5.64
N LEU A 16 -3.58 8.18 6.76
CA LEU A 16 -2.23 7.62 6.76
C LEU A 16 -2.22 6.18 6.25
N LEU A 17 -3.17 5.37 6.70
CA LEU A 17 -3.34 3.98 6.26
C LEU A 17 -3.71 3.90 4.78
N GLN A 18 -4.63 4.75 4.31
CA GLN A 18 -5.01 4.81 2.90
C GLN A 18 -3.79 5.05 2.00
N ASN A 19 -2.88 5.93 2.42
CA ASN A 19 -1.65 6.17 1.68
C ASN A 19 -0.76 4.91 1.60
N GLN A 20 -0.63 4.14 2.68
CA GLN A 20 0.16 2.90 2.67
C GLN A 20 -0.48 1.80 1.83
N VAL A 21 -1.80 1.64 1.92
CA VAL A 21 -2.55 0.72 1.05
C VAL A 21 -2.39 1.10 -0.41
N ARG A 22 -2.47 2.40 -0.76
CA ARG A 22 -2.23 2.91 -2.11
C ARG A 22 -0.84 2.52 -2.62
N ILE A 23 0.20 2.68 -1.80
CA ILE A 23 1.57 2.26 -2.15
C ILE A 23 1.63 0.74 -2.39
N GLY A 24 1.00 -0.06 -1.52
CA GLY A 24 0.92 -1.52 -1.69
C GLY A 24 0.22 -1.94 -2.98
N LEU A 25 -0.87 -1.26 -3.34
CA LEU A 25 -1.61 -1.48 -4.59
C LEU A 25 -0.77 -1.15 -5.83
N LEU A 26 -0.07 0.00 -5.84
CA LEU A 26 0.81 0.37 -6.95
C LEU A 26 1.94 -0.65 -7.17
N ARG A 27 2.51 -1.19 -6.09
CA ARG A 27 3.51 -2.26 -6.17
C ARG A 27 2.91 -3.54 -6.76
N MET A 28 1.72 -3.93 -6.32
CA MET A 28 1.01 -5.10 -6.84
C MET A 28 0.67 -4.93 -8.33
N GLU A 29 0.19 -3.76 -8.75
CA GLU A 29 -0.10 -3.44 -10.15
C GLU A 29 1.13 -3.62 -11.03
N ARG A 30 2.28 -3.07 -10.59
CA ARG A 30 3.54 -3.23 -11.31
C ARG A 30 3.92 -4.70 -11.50
N ILE A 31 3.86 -5.51 -10.44
CA ILE A 31 4.17 -6.95 -10.50
C ILE A 31 3.21 -7.68 -11.44
N ALA A 32 1.91 -7.36 -11.38
CA ALA A 32 0.91 -7.96 -12.26
C ALA A 32 1.21 -7.63 -13.74
N ARG A 33 1.61 -6.39 -14.03
CA ARG A 33 2.00 -5.96 -15.39
C ARG A 33 3.25 -6.67 -15.89
N GLU A 34 4.26 -6.82 -15.04
CA GLU A 34 5.48 -7.59 -15.35
C GLU A 34 5.15 -9.07 -15.62
N ARG A 35 4.25 -9.68 -14.84
CA ARG A 35 3.77 -11.04 -15.06
C ARG A 35 3.00 -11.20 -16.37
N MET A 36 2.16 -10.23 -16.74
CA MET A 36 1.49 -10.24 -18.06
C MET A 36 2.52 -10.32 -19.20
N THR A 37 3.62 -9.58 -19.11
CA THR A 37 4.65 -9.61 -20.18
C THR A 37 5.51 -10.86 -20.21
N THR A 38 5.64 -11.57 -19.07
CA THR A 38 6.55 -12.72 -18.92
C THR A 38 5.83 -14.07 -18.97
N THR A 39 4.51 -14.09 -18.85
CA THR A 39 3.72 -15.32 -18.89
C THR A 39 3.62 -15.81 -20.35
N PRO A 40 4.12 -17.01 -20.68
CA PRO A 40 4.18 -17.51 -22.07
C PRO A 40 2.80 -17.72 -22.71
N ASP A 41 1.81 -18.16 -21.91
CA ASP A 41 0.44 -18.39 -22.37
C ASP A 41 -0.54 -17.55 -21.56
N LEU A 42 -0.73 -16.31 -22.01
CA LEU A 42 -1.70 -15.38 -21.44
C LEU A 42 -3.15 -15.79 -21.70
N ALA A 43 -3.42 -16.61 -22.72
CA ALA A 43 -4.78 -16.98 -23.09
C ALA A 43 -5.42 -17.95 -22.10
N THR A 44 -4.59 -18.75 -21.41
CA THR A 44 -5.03 -19.67 -20.35
C THR A 44 -4.78 -19.15 -18.94
N ALA A 45 -4.07 -18.03 -18.81
CA ALA A 45 -3.74 -17.43 -17.52
C ALA A 45 -4.99 -16.98 -16.75
N MET A 46 -5.03 -17.29 -15.45
CA MET A 46 -6.08 -16.84 -14.55
C MET A 46 -5.59 -15.67 -13.69
N ALA A 47 -6.53 -14.92 -13.10
CA ALA A 47 -6.22 -13.75 -12.26
C ALA A 47 -5.24 -14.07 -11.11
N LYS A 48 -5.33 -15.28 -10.53
CA LYS A 48 -4.43 -15.75 -9.47
C LYS A 48 -2.96 -15.88 -9.91
N ASP A 49 -2.72 -16.07 -11.21
CA ASP A 49 -1.38 -16.23 -11.77
C ASP A 49 -0.70 -14.87 -11.90
N LEU A 50 -1.49 -13.80 -12.10
CA LEU A 50 -1.02 -12.44 -12.30
C LEU A 50 -0.98 -11.63 -10.99
N ILE A 51 -1.95 -11.83 -10.09
CA ILE A 51 -2.12 -11.02 -8.88
C ILE A 51 -1.34 -11.62 -7.71
N ASN A 52 -0.61 -10.78 -6.97
CA ASN A 52 0.09 -11.15 -5.75
C ASN A 52 -0.24 -10.18 -4.61
N VAL A 53 -0.87 -10.67 -3.54
CA VAL A 53 -1.30 -9.86 -2.38
C VAL A 53 -0.19 -9.53 -1.38
N ARG A 54 0.99 -10.16 -1.51
CA ARG A 54 2.13 -9.95 -0.60
C ARG A 54 2.55 -8.48 -0.43
N PRO A 55 2.61 -7.64 -1.49
CA PRO A 55 2.98 -6.24 -1.36
C PRO A 55 2.01 -5.42 -0.48
N ILE A 56 0.71 -5.70 -0.56
CA ILE A 56 -0.30 -5.05 0.29
C ILE A 56 -0.12 -5.49 1.74
N SER A 57 0.00 -6.80 1.95
CA SER A 57 0.19 -7.37 3.29
C SER A 57 1.47 -6.85 3.95
N ALA A 58 2.55 -6.68 3.18
CA ALA A 58 3.80 -6.10 3.65
C ALA A 58 3.63 -4.61 4.04
N ALA A 59 2.96 -3.82 3.22
CA ALA A 59 2.69 -2.40 3.52
C ALA A 59 1.84 -2.23 4.79
N LEU A 60 0.84 -3.08 5.00
CA LEU A 60 0.04 -3.09 6.23
C LEU A 60 0.88 -3.48 7.46
N ARG A 61 1.70 -4.53 7.34
CA ARG A 61 2.60 -4.95 8.44
C ARG A 61 3.60 -3.88 8.81
N GLU A 62 4.19 -3.19 7.83
CA GLU A 62 5.14 -2.11 8.07
C GLU A 62 4.47 -0.90 8.76
N PHE A 63 3.26 -0.53 8.32
CA PHE A 63 2.50 0.58 8.91
C PHE A 63 2.19 0.35 10.39
N PHE A 64 1.67 -0.82 10.74
CA PHE A 64 1.27 -1.12 12.13
C PHE A 64 2.43 -1.62 13.00
N GLY A 65 3.39 -2.35 12.43
CA GLY A 65 4.46 -2.99 13.19
C GLY A 65 5.70 -2.11 13.43
N SER A 66 5.99 -1.16 12.54
CA SER A 66 7.18 -0.30 12.62
C SER A 66 6.90 1.17 12.35
N GLY A 67 5.63 1.56 12.20
CA GLY A 67 5.26 2.95 11.97
C GLY A 67 5.58 3.82 13.19
N GLN A 68 6.20 4.97 12.99
CA GLN A 68 6.56 5.91 14.07
C GLN A 68 5.36 6.40 14.90
N LEU A 69 4.17 6.40 14.30
CA LEU A 69 2.91 6.77 14.95
C LEU A 69 2.16 5.56 15.52
N SER A 70 2.69 4.34 15.35
CA SER A 70 2.17 3.12 15.94
C SER A 70 2.84 2.90 17.29
N GLN A 71 2.20 3.38 18.35
CA GLN A 71 2.72 3.32 19.72
C GLN A 71 2.00 2.22 20.49
N PHE A 72 2.69 1.65 21.50
CA PHE A 72 2.01 0.81 22.48
C PHE A 72 0.97 1.65 23.22
N MET A 73 -0.22 1.09 23.39
CA MET A 73 -1.27 1.71 24.19
C MET A 73 -0.85 1.59 25.66
N ASP A 74 -0.72 2.73 26.34
CA ASP A 74 -0.36 2.81 27.76
C ASP A 74 -1.31 2.01 28.66
#